data_AF-A0A967T9Z9-F1
#
_entry.id   AF-A0A967T9Z9-F1
#
_cell.length_a   1.000
_cell.length_b   1.000
_cell.length_c   1.000
_cell.angle_alpha   90.00
_cell.angle_beta   90.00
_cell.angle_gamma   90.00
#
_symmetry.space_group_name_H-M   'P 1'
#
loop_
_entity.id
_entity.type
_entity.pdbx_description
1 polymer ?
#
loop_
_entity_poly.entity_id
_entity_poly.type
_entity_poly.pdbx_seq_one_letter_code
_entity_poly.pdbx_strand_id
1 'polypeptide(L)' 'VHSIIGKEDMTDEEISENIDSIINALDRSLDRGFRNVKSIYVKTSMGDSV' A
#
# COMPACT_ATOMS: atom_id res chain seq x y z
N VAL A 1 0.48 -4.43 8.75
CA VAL A 1 -0.85 -3.92 8.33
C VAL A 1 -1.10 -4.45 6.93
N HIS A 2 -2.29 -4.98 6.66
CA HIS A 2 -2.70 -5.39 5.32
C HIS A 2 -4.00 -4.67 5.00
N SER A 3 -4.10 -4.08 3.81
CA SER A 3 -5.30 -3.40 3.35
C SER A 3 -5.52 -3.68 1.87
N ILE A 4 -6.78 -3.65 1.47
CA ILE A 4 -7.16 -3.63 0.06
C ILE A 4 -6.91 -2.21 -0.44
N ILE A 5 -6.20 -2.10 -1.57
CA ILE A 5 -5.80 -0.82 -2.19
C ILE A 5 -6.64 -0.48 -3.44
N GLY A 6 -7.36 -1.46 -3.97
CA GLY A 6 -8.11 -1.30 -5.22
C GLY A 6 -8.60 -2.65 -5.76
N LYS A 7 -9.01 -2.62 -7.02
CA LYS A 7 -9.49 -3.77 -7.79
C LYS A 7 -8.78 -3.79 -9.15
N GLU A 8 -8.85 -4.93 -9.85
CA GLU A 8 -8.18 -5.13 -11.14
C GLU A 8 -8.75 -4.28 -12.29
N ASP A 9 -9.98 -3.80 -12.15
CA ASP A 9 -10.64 -2.89 -13.10
C ASP A 9 -10.23 -1.42 -12.93
N MET A 10 -9.43 -1.10 -11.90
CA MET A 10 -8.92 0.25 -11.68
C MET A 10 -7.65 0.51 -12.50
N THR A 11 -7.41 1.77 -12.81
CA THR A 11 -6.17 2.19 -13.47
C THR A 11 -4.98 2.17 -12.51
N ASP A 12 -3.78 2.01 -13.07
CA ASP A 12 -2.54 2.00 -12.28
C ASP A 12 -2.34 3.32 -11.53
N GLU A 13 -2.76 4.44 -12.13
CA GLU A 13 -2.71 5.77 -11.52
C GLU A 13 -3.59 5.85 -10.27
N GLU A 14 -4.84 5.38 -10.35
CA GLU A 14 -5.76 5.36 -9.21
C GLU A 14 -5.24 4.45 -8.07
N ILE A 15 -4.63 3.32 -8.42
CA ILE A 15 -4.02 2.42 -7.45
C ILE A 15 -2.82 3.09 -6.77
N SER A 16 -1.99 3.81 -7.53
CA SER A 16 -0.84 4.54 -6.99
C SER A 16 -1.28 5.63 -6.01
N GLU A 17 -2.32 6.42 -6.34
CA GLU A 17 -2.85 7.45 -5.45
C GLU A 17 -3.38 6.86 -4.13
N ASN A 18 -4.01 5.69 -4.19
CA ASN A 18 -4.47 4.97 -2.99
C ASN A 18 -3.31 4.49 -2.13
N ILE A 19 -2.24 3.96 -2.75
CA ILE A 19 -1.02 3.55 -2.03
C ILE A 19 -0.39 4.75 -1.32
N ASP A 20 -0.25 5.90 -2.00
CA ASP A 20 0.32 7.11 -1.41
C ASP A 20 -0.52 7.61 -0.22
N SER A 21 -1.85 7.53 -0.34
CA SER A 21 -2.76 7.89 0.74
C SER A 21 -2.55 7.02 1.98
N ILE A 22 -2.36 5.71 1.80
CA ILE A 22 -2.09 4.76 2.90
C ILE A 22 -0.71 4.99 3.51
N ILE A 23 0.31 5.22 2.68
CA ILE A 23 1.67 5.52 3.14
C ILE A 23 1.67 6.77 4.03
N ASN A 24 1.00 7.84 3.60
CA ASN A 24 0.89 9.08 4.38
C ASN A 24 0.14 8.86 5.70
N ALA A 25 -0.90 8.03 5.71
CA ALA A 25 -1.60 7.67 6.93
C ALA A 25 -0.71 6.85 7.89
N LEU A 26 0.06 5.90 7.35
CA LEU A 26 1.00 5.10 8.12
C LEU A 26 2.11 5.95 8.74
N ASP A 27 2.68 6.89 7.98
CA ASP A 27 3.74 7.78 8.45
C ASP A 27 3.30 8.60 9.66
N ARG A 28 2.04 9.07 9.68
CA ARG A 28 1.44 9.77 10.82
C ARG A 28 1.12 8.86 12.02
N SER A 29 0.85 7.58 11.77
CA SER A 29 0.46 6.61 12.80
C SER A 29 1.65 5.96 13.51
N LEU A 30 2.83 5.94 12.87
CA LEU A 30 4.03 5.26 13.36
C LEU A 30 4.94 6.26 14.08
N ASP A 31 5.38 5.93 15.30
CA ASP A 31 6.24 6.81 16.12
C ASP A 31 7.55 7.23 15.45
N ARG A 32 8.04 6.43 14.49
CA ARG A 32 9.24 6.72 13.69
C ARG A 32 8.96 6.84 12.19
N GLY A 33 7.67 6.95 11.84
CA GLY A 33 7.20 7.05 10.47
C GLY A 33 7.70 5.91 9.59
N PHE A 34 8.06 6.24 8.36
CA PHE A 34 8.57 5.29 7.35
C PHE A 34 9.82 4.52 7.78
N ARG A 35 10.64 5.02 8.72
CA ARG A 35 11.81 4.29 9.23
C ARG A 35 11.45 3.03 10.02
N ASN A 36 10.19 2.88 10.43
CA ASN A 36 9.70 1.67 11.07
C ASN A 36 9.13 0.64 10.06
N VAL A 37 9.16 0.94 8.76
CA VAL A 37 8.68 0.07 7.69
C VAL A 37 9.86 -0.64 7.04
N LYS A 38 9.94 -1.96 7.21
CA LYS A 38 11.04 -2.78 6.64
C LYS A 38 10.85 -3.05 5.15
N SER A 39 9.61 -3.27 4.71
CA SER A 39 9.26 -3.65 3.34
C SER A 39 7.76 -3.48 3.13
N ILE A 40 7.36 -3.14 1.91
CA ILE A 40 5.96 -3.07 1.46
C ILE A 40 5.81 -4.01 0.27
N TYR A 41 4.74 -4.79 0.25
CA TYR A 41 4.44 -5.73 -0.83
C TYR A 41 3.04 -5.44 -1.36
N VAL A 42 2.90 -5.51 -2.69
CA VAL A 42 1.62 -5.39 -3.38
C VAL A 42 1.41 -6.68 -4.17
N LYS A 43 0.21 -7.25 -4.04
CA LYS A 43 -0.17 -8.47 -4.76
C LYS A 43 -1.63 -8.40 -5.16
N THR A 44 -1.97 -9.12 -6.22
CA THR A 44 -3.37 -9.43 -6.52
C THR A 44 -3.86 -10.56 -5.62
N SER A 45 -5.17 -10.66 -5.41
CA SER A 45 -5.76 -11.64 -4.49
C SER A 45 -5.43 -13.09 -4.85
N MET A 46 -5.26 -13.37 -6.15
CA MET A 46 -5.01 -14.71 -6.69
C MET A 46 -3.64 -14.85 -7.39
N GLY A 47 -2.83 -13.79 -7.43
CA GLY A 47 -1.50 -13.81 -8.03
C GLY A 47 -0.41 -14.12 -7.02
N ASP A 48 0.66 -14.76 -7.49
CA ASP A 48 1.86 -14.96 -6.70
C ASP A 48 2.52 -13.61 -6.37
N SER A 49 3.02 -13.50 -5.14
CA SER A 49 3.66 -12.29 -4.65
C SER A 49 5.13 -12.26 -5.06
N VAL A 50 5.57 -11.16 -5.67
CA VAL A 50 6.99 -10.79 -5.80
C VAL A 50 7.34 -9.69 -4.80
#